data_AF-A0A6N7Z6G5-F1
#
_entry.id   AF-A0A6N7Z6G5-F1
#
_cell.length_a   1.000
_cell.length_b   1.000
_cell.length_c   1.000
_cell.angle_alpha   90.00
_cell.angle_beta   90.00
_cell.angle_gamma   90.00
#
_symmetry.space_group_name_H-M   'P 1'
#
loop_
_entity.id
_entity.type
_entity.pdbx_description
1 polymer ?
#
loop_
_entity_poly.entity_id
_entity_poly.type
_entity_poly.pdbx_seq_one_letter_code
_entity_poly.pdbx_strand_id
1 'polypeptide(L)'
;MRPDGVAVVDLLVQQDLGDNGARSLPPNELAQLRRRAVAAVEGGMPQTRVAQLFGVSRKAVGCWVRAYHSRGEAAFQPRPRGRRTGECLALSEAQQEQVLGSLATAPDELGLPCLLWTRKSVAQLVRREFGITLSGTTIDKYLLRWQLSNRAGECPAGAFLITSARLNHALVAVNNRGLLYFLLAREPFTATGFTGFCARLRLQSSRQVRLIVQPGA
;
A
#
# COMPACT_ATOMS: atom_id res chain seq x y z
N MET A 1 40.41 -44.91 8.57
CA MET A 1 40.39 -44.06 7.37
C MET A 1 38.96 -43.56 7.20
N ARG A 2 38.66 -42.40 7.79
CA ARG A 2 37.35 -41.73 7.68
C ARG A 2 37.45 -40.79 6.47
N PRO A 3 36.49 -40.75 5.54
CA PRO A 3 36.55 -39.77 4.47
C PRO A 3 36.44 -38.38 5.09
N ASP A 4 37.38 -37.50 4.72
CA ASP A 4 37.43 -36.11 5.17
C ASP A 4 36.10 -35.41 4.85
N GLY A 5 35.44 -34.91 5.90
CA GLY A 5 34.18 -34.18 5.79
C GLY A 5 34.25 -32.93 4.91
N VAL A 6 35.44 -32.53 4.49
CA VAL A 6 35.72 -31.43 3.54
C VAL A 6 35.25 -31.79 2.12
N ALA A 7 35.35 -33.06 1.70
CA ALA A 7 35.02 -33.48 0.33
C ALA A 7 33.52 -33.50 0.02
N VAL A 8 32.66 -33.64 1.04
CA VAL A 8 31.20 -33.61 0.86
C VAL A 8 30.66 -32.17 0.73
N VAL A 9 31.41 -31.18 1.23
CA VAL A 9 30.99 -29.76 1.18
C VAL A 9 31.37 -29.11 -0.16
N ASP A 10 32.44 -29.57 -0.80
CA ASP A 10 32.87 -29.06 -2.12
C ASP A 10 31.84 -29.31 -3.23
N LEU A 11 31.02 -30.36 -3.10
CA LEU A 11 30.00 -30.72 -4.10
C LEU A 11 28.73 -29.85 -4.08
N LEU A 12 28.56 -28.97 -3.08
CA LEU A 12 27.40 -28.05 -2.99
C LEU A 12 27.75 -26.59 -3.33
N VAL A 13 29.01 -26.30 -3.68
CA VAL A 13 29.50 -24.96 -3.99
C VAL A 13 29.86 -24.85 -5.47
N GLN A 14 28.89 -25.04 -6.35
CA GLN A 14 28.97 -24.53 -7.71
C GLN A 14 27.65 -23.86 -8.05
N GLN A 15 27.55 -22.56 -7.80
CA GLN A 15 27.07 -21.54 -8.75
C GLN A 15 27.51 -20.16 -8.25
N ASP A 16 28.24 -19.49 -9.13
CA ASP A 16 28.82 -18.16 -9.03
C ASP A 16 27.75 -17.11 -8.69
N LEU A 17 27.90 -16.41 -7.55
CA LEU A 17 27.06 -15.28 -7.19
C LEU A 17 27.90 -14.01 -7.33
N GLY A 18 27.72 -13.37 -8.48
CA GLY A 18 28.36 -12.12 -8.85
C GLY A 18 28.18 -11.01 -7.82
N ASP A 19 29.17 -10.13 -7.84
CA ASP A 19 29.51 -9.04 -6.92
C ASP A 19 28.41 -7.97 -6.73
N ASN A 20 27.27 -8.33 -6.13
CA ASN A 20 26.26 -7.37 -5.74
C ASN A 20 25.77 -7.65 -4.31
N GLY A 21 26.12 -6.73 -3.41
CA GLY A 21 25.91 -6.85 -1.98
C GLY A 21 24.51 -7.29 -1.57
N ALA A 22 24.44 -8.06 -0.48
CA ALA A 22 23.25 -8.67 0.13
C ALA A 22 22.07 -7.72 0.46
N ARG A 23 22.14 -6.43 0.10
CA ARG A 23 21.06 -5.44 0.23
C ARG A 23 20.03 -5.49 -0.92
N SER A 24 20.34 -6.13 -2.05
CA SER A 24 19.46 -6.10 -3.25
C SER A 24 18.94 -7.45 -3.74
N LEU A 25 19.05 -8.52 -2.94
CA LEU A 25 18.56 -9.85 -3.35
C LEU A 25 17.05 -10.00 -3.15
N PRO A 26 16.32 -10.62 -4.11
CA PRO A 26 14.91 -10.93 -3.95
C PRO A 26 14.68 -11.89 -2.76
N PRO A 27 13.47 -11.87 -2.14
CA PRO A 27 13.22 -12.54 -0.86
C PRO A 27 13.54 -14.04 -0.85
N ASN A 28 13.33 -14.73 -1.97
CA ASN A 28 13.58 -16.16 -2.11
C ASN A 28 15.08 -16.48 -2.21
N GLU A 29 15.87 -15.66 -2.91
CA GLU A 29 17.32 -15.83 -3.01
C GLU A 29 18.00 -15.56 -1.66
N LEU A 30 17.54 -14.56 -0.91
CA LEU A 30 18.03 -14.32 0.44
C LEU A 30 17.69 -15.47 1.40
N ALA A 31 16.51 -16.08 1.27
CA ALA A 31 16.15 -17.26 2.06
C ALA A 31 17.05 -18.46 1.76
N GLN A 32 17.34 -18.71 0.47
CA GLN A 32 18.28 -19.76 0.07
C GLN A 32 19.71 -19.49 0.55
N LEU A 33 20.18 -18.24 0.45
CA LEU A 33 21.50 -17.83 0.96
C LEU A 33 21.62 -18.13 2.47
N ARG A 34 20.58 -17.80 3.24
CA ARG A 34 20.54 -18.06 4.69
C ARG A 34 20.58 -19.56 5.00
N ARG A 35 19.83 -20.39 4.26
CA ARG A 35 19.86 -21.85 4.42
C ARG A 35 21.26 -22.41 4.20
N ARG A 36 21.90 -22.05 3.08
CA ARG A 36 23.26 -22.52 2.75
C ARG A 36 24.29 -22.08 3.80
N ALA A 37 24.20 -20.82 4.25
CA ALA A 37 25.10 -20.30 5.28
C ALA A 37 24.92 -21.02 6.63
N VAL A 38 23.68 -21.34 7.05
CA VAL A 38 23.43 -22.08 8.28
C VAL A 38 23.86 -23.54 8.15
N ALA A 39 23.55 -24.20 7.04
CA ALA A 39 23.99 -25.59 6.79
C ALA A 39 25.53 -25.73 6.82
N ALA A 40 26.26 -24.75 6.26
CA ALA A 40 27.72 -24.74 6.33
C ALA A 40 28.24 -24.63 7.77
N VAL A 41 27.58 -23.82 8.63
CA VAL A 41 27.95 -23.71 10.06
C VAL A 41 27.62 -24.98 10.83
N GLU A 42 26.44 -25.57 10.63
CA GLU A 42 26.06 -26.84 11.26
C GLU A 42 26.96 -28.00 10.81
N GLY A 43 27.49 -27.93 9.58
CA GLY A 43 28.51 -28.83 9.04
C GLY A 43 29.92 -28.62 9.60
N GLY A 44 30.10 -27.72 10.58
CA GLY A 44 31.36 -27.48 11.27
C GLY A 44 32.23 -26.34 10.71
N MET A 45 31.77 -25.61 9.69
CA MET A 45 32.53 -24.47 9.16
C MET A 45 32.45 -23.26 10.11
N PRO A 46 33.57 -22.60 10.44
CA PRO A 46 33.54 -21.43 11.30
C PRO A 46 32.78 -20.27 10.64
N GLN A 47 31.97 -19.55 11.43
CA GLN A 47 31.11 -18.46 10.94
C GLN A 47 31.87 -17.35 10.18
N THR A 48 33.16 -17.15 10.50
CA THR A 48 34.06 -16.21 9.81
C THR A 48 34.35 -16.65 8.38
N ARG A 49 34.57 -17.94 8.15
CA ARG A 49 34.80 -18.50 6.81
C ARG A 49 33.53 -18.48 5.98
N VAL A 50 32.38 -18.80 6.59
CA VAL A 50 31.05 -18.70 5.96
C VAL A 50 30.74 -17.26 5.55
N ALA A 51 31.05 -16.29 6.41
CA ALA A 51 30.86 -14.86 6.10
C ALA A 51 31.66 -14.40 4.87
N GLN A 52 32.93 -14.83 4.77
CA GLN A 52 33.78 -14.56 3.61
C GLN A 52 33.24 -15.23 2.34
N LEU A 53 32.88 -16.53 2.44
CA LEU A 53 32.40 -17.32 1.31
C LEU A 53 31.12 -16.74 0.67
N PHE A 54 30.21 -16.22 1.50
CA PHE A 54 28.92 -15.70 1.04
C PHE A 54 28.86 -14.17 0.92
N GLY A 55 29.98 -13.45 1.10
CA GLY A 55 30.02 -11.99 0.98
C GLY A 55 29.13 -11.25 1.99
N VAL A 56 28.97 -11.79 3.20
CA VAL A 56 28.09 -11.24 4.25
C VAL A 56 28.85 -10.98 5.55
N SER A 57 28.30 -10.14 6.43
CA SER A 57 28.95 -9.91 7.72
C SER A 57 28.86 -11.13 8.64
N ARG A 58 29.90 -11.38 9.44
CA ARG A 58 29.88 -12.42 10.49
C ARG A 58 28.70 -12.25 11.47
N LYS A 59 28.30 -11.00 11.75
CA LYS A 59 27.12 -10.69 12.56
C LYS A 59 25.83 -11.21 11.92
N ALA A 60 25.67 -11.08 10.59
CA ALA A 60 24.51 -11.59 9.87
C ALA A 60 24.44 -13.12 9.96
N VAL A 61 25.56 -13.82 9.70
CA VAL A 61 25.66 -15.28 9.83
C VAL A 61 25.28 -15.73 11.23
N GLY A 62 25.86 -15.11 12.27
CA GLY A 62 25.55 -15.43 13.66
C GLY A 62 24.09 -15.13 14.05
N CYS A 63 23.43 -14.15 13.43
CA CYS A 63 21.99 -13.92 13.62
C CYS A 63 21.15 -15.00 12.94
N TRP A 64 21.53 -15.48 11.75
CA TRP A 64 20.80 -16.52 11.03
C TRP A 64 20.88 -17.86 11.73
N VAL A 65 22.07 -18.25 12.21
CA VAL A 65 22.29 -19.48 12.99
C VAL A 65 21.43 -19.46 14.25
N ARG A 66 21.47 -18.36 15.02
CA ARG A 66 20.60 -18.20 16.20
C ARG A 66 19.11 -18.29 15.85
N ALA A 67 18.68 -17.61 14.79
CA ALA A 67 17.29 -17.65 14.36
C ALA A 67 16.85 -19.07 13.96
N TYR A 68 17.74 -19.84 13.34
CA TYR A 68 17.51 -21.23 12.97
C TYR A 68 17.45 -22.15 14.19
N HIS A 69 18.38 -22.06 15.13
CA HIS A 69 18.29 -22.86 16.37
C HIS A 69 17.00 -22.57 17.16
N SER A 70 16.50 -21.33 17.13
CA SER A 70 15.27 -20.99 17.85
C SER A 70 13.98 -21.35 17.11
N ARG A 71 13.96 -21.38 15.76
CA ARG A 71 12.72 -21.46 14.97
C ARG A 71 12.76 -22.45 13.79
N GLY A 72 13.86 -23.17 13.61
CA GLY A 72 14.10 -24.07 12.48
C GLY A 72 13.94 -23.38 11.12
N GLU A 73 13.43 -24.12 10.13
CA GLU A 73 13.18 -23.63 8.77
C GLU A 73 12.24 -22.41 8.69
N ALA A 74 11.38 -22.21 9.69
CA ALA A 74 10.52 -21.03 9.76
C ALA A 74 11.32 -19.71 9.88
N ALA A 75 12.60 -19.77 10.26
CA ALA A 75 13.51 -18.62 10.27
C ALA A 75 13.79 -18.05 8.87
N PHE A 76 13.62 -18.84 7.81
CA PHE A 76 13.92 -18.45 6.43
C PHE A 76 12.68 -18.10 5.62
N GLN A 77 11.47 -18.29 6.16
CA GLN A 77 10.25 -17.87 5.48
C GLN A 77 10.27 -16.36 5.22
N PRO A 78 10.02 -15.93 3.97
CA PRO A 78 9.88 -14.52 3.64
C PRO A 78 8.77 -13.91 4.49
N ARG A 79 9.12 -13.06 5.45
CA ARG A 79 8.14 -12.20 6.10
C ARG A 79 7.90 -11.00 5.20
N PRO A 80 6.64 -10.52 5.08
CA PRO A 80 6.37 -9.25 4.43
C PRO A 80 7.29 -8.19 5.02
N ARG A 81 8.13 -7.57 4.18
CA ARG A 81 8.94 -6.43 4.61
C ARG A 81 8.03 -5.20 4.63
N GLY A 82 7.99 -4.51 5.77
CA GLY A 82 7.18 -3.31 5.97
C GLY A 82 6.11 -3.50 7.05
N ARG A 83 5.60 -2.35 7.53
CA ARG A 83 4.51 -2.26 8.51
C ARG A 83 3.27 -2.95 7.96
N ARG A 84 2.51 -3.70 8.78
CA ARG A 84 1.32 -4.41 8.28
C ARG A 84 0.29 -3.39 7.77
N THR A 85 -0.46 -3.74 6.72
CA THR A 85 -1.57 -2.93 6.22
C THR A 85 -2.58 -2.68 7.35
N GLY A 86 -2.67 -1.43 7.82
CA GLY A 86 -3.55 -1.02 8.92
C GLY A 86 -2.86 -0.78 10.26
N GLU A 87 -1.60 -1.15 10.44
CA GLU A 87 -0.83 -0.75 11.63
C GLU A 87 -0.48 0.76 11.51
N CYS A 88 -0.76 1.54 12.56
CA CYS A 88 -0.61 3.01 12.65
C CYS A 88 -1.42 3.82 11.61
N LEU A 89 -2.71 3.52 11.45
CA LEU A 89 -3.64 4.50 10.88
C LEU A 89 -3.66 5.75 11.78
N ALA A 90 -3.62 6.93 11.17
CA ALA A 90 -3.66 8.21 11.89
C ALA A 90 -5.02 8.46 12.55
N LEU A 91 -6.08 7.89 11.98
CA LEU A 91 -7.44 7.86 12.51
C LEU A 91 -7.75 6.49 13.10
N SER A 92 -8.33 6.49 14.30
CA SER A 92 -8.94 5.29 14.91
C SER A 92 -10.13 4.81 14.07
N GLU A 93 -10.61 3.60 14.34
CA GLU A 93 -11.80 3.06 13.64
C GLU A 93 -13.04 3.93 13.89
N ALA A 94 -13.30 4.31 15.14
CA ALA A 94 -14.39 5.22 15.48
C ALA A 94 -14.28 6.58 14.78
N GLN A 95 -13.07 7.15 14.67
CA GLN A 95 -12.85 8.39 13.92
C GLN A 95 -13.13 8.21 12.43
N GLN A 96 -12.77 7.06 11.85
CA GLN A 96 -13.06 6.77 10.44
C GLN A 96 -14.57 6.68 10.19
N GLU A 97 -15.32 6.01 11.08
CA GLU A 97 -16.78 5.94 10.99
C GLU A 97 -17.43 7.33 11.11
N GLN A 98 -16.96 8.16 12.04
CA GLN A 98 -17.44 9.54 12.17
C GLN A 98 -17.17 10.36 10.90
N VAL A 99 -15.97 10.25 10.32
CA VAL A 99 -15.66 10.89 9.03
C VAL A 99 -16.61 10.42 7.95
N LEU A 100 -16.82 9.11 7.80
CA LEU A 100 -17.75 8.56 6.80
C LEU A 100 -19.18 9.07 7.01
N GLY A 101 -19.63 9.16 8.26
CA GLY A 101 -20.91 9.74 8.63
C GLY A 101 -21.05 11.21 8.19
N SER A 102 -20.00 12.01 8.39
CA SER A 102 -19.96 13.41 7.92
C SER A 102 -19.87 13.52 6.39
N LEU A 103 -19.14 12.63 5.72
CA LEU A 103 -19.02 12.63 4.26
C LEU A 103 -20.34 12.34 3.54
N ALA A 104 -21.30 11.68 4.23
CA ALA A 104 -22.65 11.46 3.71
C ALA A 104 -23.51 12.74 3.64
N THR A 105 -23.02 13.84 4.22
CA THR A 105 -23.59 15.18 4.07
C THR A 105 -22.77 15.96 3.04
N ALA A 106 -23.44 16.80 2.24
CA ALA A 106 -22.73 17.59 1.24
C ALA A 106 -21.79 18.62 1.93
N PRO A 107 -20.62 18.90 1.36
CA PRO A 107 -19.62 19.73 2.03
C PRO A 107 -20.08 21.18 2.25
N ASP A 108 -20.91 21.72 1.36
CA ASP A 108 -21.53 23.04 1.48
C ASP A 108 -22.47 23.13 2.68
N GLU A 109 -23.25 22.07 2.94
CA GLU A 109 -24.10 21.96 4.14
C GLU A 109 -23.28 21.90 5.44
N LEU A 110 -22.02 21.47 5.36
CA LEU A 110 -21.06 21.48 6.48
C LEU A 110 -20.23 22.78 6.56
N GLY A 111 -20.62 23.81 5.82
CA GLY A 111 -19.97 25.12 5.79
C GLY A 111 -18.61 25.13 5.09
N LEU A 112 -18.30 24.13 4.27
CA LEU A 112 -17.06 24.10 3.48
C LEU A 112 -17.25 24.86 2.15
N PRO A 113 -16.22 25.55 1.66
CA PRO A 113 -16.28 26.36 0.43
C PRO A 113 -16.16 25.48 -0.84
N CYS A 114 -16.84 24.34 -0.87
CA CYS A 114 -16.86 23.42 -2.00
C CYS A 114 -18.22 22.71 -2.06
N LEU A 115 -18.68 22.38 -3.26
CA LEU A 115 -19.98 21.73 -3.51
C LEU A 115 -19.90 20.20 -3.53
N LEU A 116 -18.69 19.69 -3.81
CA LEU A 116 -18.32 18.27 -3.88
C LEU A 116 -17.09 18.03 -3.03
N TRP A 117 -17.01 16.83 -2.44
CA TRP A 117 -15.86 16.43 -1.64
C TRP A 117 -14.62 16.31 -2.51
N THR A 118 -13.50 16.81 -1.99
CA THR A 118 -12.18 16.75 -2.60
C THR A 118 -11.20 16.25 -1.53
N ARG A 119 -10.03 15.76 -1.94
CA ARG A 119 -8.96 15.41 -0.97
C ARG A 119 -8.68 16.52 0.05
N LYS A 120 -8.67 17.77 -0.43
CA LYS A 120 -8.41 18.94 0.39
C LYS A 120 -9.53 19.17 1.41
N SER A 121 -10.79 19.06 1.00
CA SER A 121 -11.92 19.26 1.92
C SER A 121 -12.09 18.11 2.92
N VAL A 122 -11.76 16.87 2.54
CA VAL A 122 -11.69 15.75 3.51
C VAL A 122 -10.57 15.98 4.54
N ALA A 123 -9.38 16.41 4.10
CA ALA A 123 -8.30 16.76 5.02
C ALA A 123 -8.69 17.91 5.97
N GLN A 124 -9.41 18.91 5.45
CA GLN A 124 -9.92 20.02 6.24
C GLN A 124 -10.96 19.57 7.27
N LEU A 125 -11.89 18.69 6.89
CA LEU A 125 -12.84 18.07 7.80
C LEU A 125 -12.12 17.34 8.94
N VAL A 126 -11.19 16.44 8.61
CA VAL A 126 -10.44 15.67 9.62
C VAL A 126 -9.67 16.59 10.58
N ARG A 127 -9.06 17.65 10.05
CA ARG A 127 -8.34 18.63 10.88
C ARG A 127 -9.29 19.39 11.80
N ARG A 128 -10.49 19.75 11.33
CA ARG A 128 -11.50 20.47 12.11
C ARG A 128 -12.07 19.60 13.24
N GLU A 129 -12.45 18.36 12.94
CA GLU A 129 -13.12 17.47 13.90
C GLU A 129 -12.15 16.86 14.93
N PHE A 130 -10.91 16.57 14.53
CA PHE A 130 -9.98 15.79 15.36
C PHE A 130 -8.63 16.49 15.63
N GLY A 131 -8.37 17.66 15.04
CA GLY A 131 -7.06 18.33 15.15
C GLY A 131 -5.92 17.63 14.39
N ILE A 132 -6.22 16.58 13.62
CA ILE A 132 -5.21 15.75 12.95
C ILE A 132 -4.94 16.31 11.55
N THR A 133 -3.67 16.61 11.25
CA THR A 133 -3.27 17.05 9.91
C THR A 133 -2.81 15.85 9.08
N LEU A 134 -3.56 15.55 8.01
CA LEU A 134 -3.24 14.45 7.09
C LEU A 134 -2.68 14.99 5.77
N SER A 135 -1.64 14.32 5.26
CA SER A 135 -1.12 14.58 3.90
C SER A 135 -2.10 14.09 2.84
N GLY A 136 -2.02 14.64 1.62
CA GLY A 136 -2.83 14.18 0.48
C GLY A 136 -2.69 12.68 0.23
N THR A 137 -1.47 12.15 0.31
CA THR A 137 -1.18 10.71 0.17
C THR A 137 -1.84 9.86 1.25
N THR A 138 -1.94 10.37 2.48
CA THR A 138 -2.62 9.66 3.57
C THR A 138 -4.13 9.65 3.35
N ILE A 139 -4.69 10.78 2.91
CA ILE A 139 -6.11 10.88 2.52
C ILE A 139 -6.42 9.93 1.37
N ASP A 140 -5.56 9.85 0.35
CA ASP A 140 -5.71 8.89 -0.75
C ASP A 140 -5.80 7.44 -0.26
N LYS A 141 -4.94 7.06 0.70
CA LYS A 141 -5.00 5.72 1.29
C LYS A 141 -6.33 5.47 2.02
N TYR A 142 -6.86 6.47 2.72
CA TYR A 142 -8.17 6.37 3.36
C TYR A 142 -9.31 6.26 2.34
N LEU A 143 -9.31 7.09 1.30
CA LEU A 143 -10.32 7.06 0.26
C LEU A 143 -10.29 5.76 -0.55
N LEU A 144 -9.12 5.19 -0.81
CA LEU A 144 -8.96 3.86 -1.39
C LEU A 144 -9.52 2.78 -0.46
N ARG A 145 -9.21 2.86 0.84
CA ARG A 145 -9.71 1.93 1.86
C ARG A 145 -11.23 1.98 1.97
N TRP A 146 -11.82 3.17 1.89
CA TRP A 146 -13.26 3.38 1.91
C TRP A 146 -13.92 3.24 0.53
N GLN A 147 -13.17 2.82 -0.50
CA GLN A 147 -13.65 2.66 -1.88
C GLN A 147 -14.32 3.92 -2.48
N LEU A 148 -13.93 5.12 -2.00
CA LEU A 148 -14.37 6.43 -2.48
C LEU A 148 -13.45 7.02 -3.55
N SER A 149 -12.36 6.33 -3.86
CA SER A 149 -11.53 6.61 -5.02
C SER A 149 -11.41 5.35 -5.86
N ASN A 150 -12.00 5.38 -7.05
CA ASN A 150 -11.72 4.36 -8.05
C ASN A 150 -10.56 4.87 -8.91
N ARG A 151 -9.51 4.06 -9.11
CA ARG A 151 -8.57 4.30 -10.21
C ARG A 151 -9.33 3.89 -11.47
N ALA A 152 -10.23 4.75 -11.92
CA ALA A 152 -10.92 4.55 -13.18
C ALA A 152 -9.86 4.35 -14.28
N GLY A 153 -10.22 3.57 -15.32
CA GLY A 153 -9.34 3.30 -16.45
C GLY A 153 -8.81 4.57 -17.12
N GLU A 154 -8.00 4.42 -18.18
CA GLU A 154 -7.40 5.57 -18.88
C GLU A 154 -8.44 6.68 -19.16
N CYS A 155 -8.28 7.81 -18.45
CA CYS A 155 -9.14 8.98 -18.61
C CYS A 155 -8.51 9.90 -19.66
N PRO A 156 -9.22 10.26 -20.74
CA PRO A 156 -8.71 11.22 -21.70
C PRO A 156 -8.37 12.57 -21.06
N ALA A 157 -7.35 13.24 -21.57
CA ALA A 157 -6.97 14.56 -21.08
C ALA A 157 -8.14 15.54 -21.21
N GLY A 158 -8.43 16.28 -20.13
CA GLY A 158 -9.53 17.24 -20.09
C GLY A 158 -10.93 16.63 -19.86
N ALA A 159 -11.02 15.33 -19.62
CA ALA A 159 -12.26 14.67 -19.22
C ALA A 159 -12.27 14.28 -17.74
N PHE A 160 -13.47 14.04 -17.21
CA PHE A 160 -13.67 13.33 -15.95
C PHE A 160 -14.44 12.04 -16.22
N LEU A 161 -13.96 10.95 -15.65
CA LEU A 161 -14.67 9.69 -15.57
C LEU A 161 -15.55 9.71 -14.33
N ILE A 162 -16.85 9.53 -14.52
CA ILE A 162 -17.83 9.44 -13.45
C ILE A 162 -18.21 7.98 -13.25
N THR A 163 -18.02 7.49 -12.04
CA THR A 163 -18.39 6.13 -11.62
C THR A 163 -19.34 6.19 -10.44
N SER A 164 -20.35 5.32 -10.44
CA SER A 164 -21.19 5.06 -9.26
C SER A 164 -20.68 3.82 -8.54
N ALA A 165 -20.35 3.93 -7.26
CA ALA A 165 -19.98 2.79 -6.43
C ALA A 165 -21.23 2.22 -5.76
N ARG A 166 -21.67 1.04 -6.18
CA ARG A 166 -22.92 0.42 -5.68
C ARG A 166 -22.89 0.17 -4.19
N LEU A 167 -21.76 -0.32 -3.66
CA LEU A 167 -21.60 -0.72 -2.27
C LEU A 167 -21.67 0.46 -1.28
N ASN A 168 -21.27 1.65 -1.72
CA ASN A 168 -21.15 2.82 -0.86
C ASN A 168 -22.06 3.97 -1.29
N HIS A 169 -22.96 3.76 -2.25
CA HIS A 169 -23.85 4.78 -2.80
C HIS A 169 -23.12 6.11 -3.05
N ALA A 170 -21.98 6.03 -3.73
CA ALA A 170 -21.10 7.16 -3.97
C ALA A 170 -21.03 7.49 -5.46
N LEU A 171 -21.04 8.77 -5.80
CA LEU A 171 -20.71 9.28 -7.13
C LEU A 171 -19.32 9.86 -7.09
N VAL A 172 -18.43 9.35 -7.94
CA VAL A 172 -17.02 9.71 -7.96
C VAL A 172 -16.64 10.17 -9.35
N ALA A 173 -16.00 11.32 -9.46
CA ALA A 173 -15.44 11.87 -10.68
C ALA A 173 -13.91 12.02 -10.56
N VAL A 174 -13.18 11.41 -11.47
CA VAL A 174 -11.71 11.48 -11.52
C VAL A 174 -11.20 11.93 -12.88
N ASN A 175 -10.10 12.69 -12.91
CA ASN A 175 -9.41 13.05 -14.15
C ASN A 175 -7.99 12.44 -14.23
N ASN A 176 -7.34 12.58 -15.38
CA ASN A 176 -6.00 12.05 -15.62
C ASN A 176 -4.86 12.74 -14.82
N ARG A 177 -5.15 13.89 -14.19
CA ARG A 177 -4.24 14.60 -13.28
C ARG A 177 -4.43 14.19 -11.82
N GLY A 178 -5.30 13.21 -11.57
CA GLY A 178 -5.60 12.74 -10.23
C GLY A 178 -6.50 13.69 -9.43
N LEU A 179 -7.19 14.66 -10.02
CA LEU A 179 -8.27 15.36 -9.31
C LEU A 179 -9.41 14.38 -9.04
N LEU A 180 -9.97 14.47 -7.84
CA LEU A 180 -11.08 13.65 -7.35
C LEU A 180 -12.15 14.57 -6.81
N TYR A 181 -13.37 14.37 -7.29
CA TYR A 181 -14.58 14.95 -6.74
C TYR A 181 -15.55 13.82 -6.42
N PHE A 182 -16.21 13.86 -5.28
CA PHE A 182 -17.21 12.84 -4.97
C PHE A 182 -18.35 13.37 -4.10
N LEU A 183 -19.45 12.62 -4.11
CA LEU A 183 -20.49 12.67 -3.09
C LEU A 183 -20.72 11.27 -2.58
N LEU A 184 -20.97 11.18 -1.27
CA LEU A 184 -21.39 9.97 -0.58
C LEU A 184 -22.82 10.21 -0.11
N ALA A 185 -23.67 9.19 -0.22
CA ALA A 185 -25.04 9.23 0.29
C ALA A 185 -25.34 7.99 1.14
N ARG A 186 -26.34 8.10 2.00
CA ARG A 186 -26.87 6.95 2.77
C ARG A 186 -27.76 6.04 1.93
N GLU A 187 -28.29 6.57 0.84
CA GLU A 187 -29.20 5.90 -0.08
C GLU A 187 -28.64 5.97 -1.51
N PRO A 188 -28.99 5.01 -2.39
CA PRO A 188 -28.57 5.04 -3.79
C PRO A 188 -28.98 6.35 -4.49
N PHE A 189 -28.08 6.88 -5.31
CA PHE A 189 -28.38 8.09 -6.09
C PHE A 189 -29.44 7.83 -7.17
N THR A 190 -30.45 8.70 -7.23
CA THR A 190 -31.41 8.78 -8.33
C THR A 190 -30.82 9.51 -9.53
N ALA A 191 -31.52 9.49 -10.68
CA ALA A 191 -31.13 10.26 -11.86
C ALA A 191 -31.03 11.78 -11.57
N THR A 192 -31.90 12.30 -10.69
CA THR A 192 -31.85 13.70 -10.23
C THR A 192 -30.59 13.97 -9.42
N GLY A 193 -30.24 13.06 -8.50
CA GLY A 193 -29.01 13.15 -7.72
C GLY A 193 -27.75 13.13 -8.59
N PHE A 194 -27.74 12.25 -9.60
CA PHE A 194 -26.66 12.19 -10.60
C PHE A 194 -26.54 13.49 -11.42
N THR A 195 -27.67 14.06 -11.84
CA THR A 195 -27.71 15.32 -12.59
C THR A 195 -27.20 16.48 -11.72
N GLY A 196 -27.62 16.54 -10.46
CA GLY A 196 -27.13 17.51 -9.48
C GLY A 196 -25.62 17.40 -9.26
N PHE A 197 -25.09 16.18 -9.16
CA PHE A 197 -23.65 15.94 -9.07
C PHE A 197 -22.90 16.52 -10.28
N CYS A 198 -23.38 16.26 -11.50
CA CYS A 198 -22.77 16.77 -12.72
C CYS A 198 -22.80 18.30 -12.80
N ALA A 199 -23.89 18.94 -12.36
CA ALA A 199 -24.01 20.39 -12.29
C ALA A 199 -23.01 21.00 -11.30
N ARG A 200 -22.95 20.46 -10.07
CA ARG A 200 -21.98 20.86 -9.04
C ARG A 200 -20.55 20.68 -9.52
N LEU A 201 -20.25 19.57 -10.21
CA LEU A 201 -18.91 19.30 -10.76
C LEU A 201 -18.49 20.37 -11.77
N ARG A 202 -19.39 20.74 -12.69
CA ARG A 202 -19.13 21.81 -13.67
C ARG A 202 -18.92 23.17 -13.01
N LEU A 203 -19.72 23.51 -12.00
CA LEU A 203 -19.58 24.75 -11.24
C LEU A 203 -18.25 24.83 -10.47
N GLN A 204 -17.85 23.72 -9.86
CA GLN A 204 -16.63 23.66 -9.04
C GLN A 204 -15.35 23.46 -9.88
N SER A 205 -15.48 23.00 -11.13
CA SER A 205 -14.37 22.89 -12.06
C SER A 205 -14.10 24.21 -12.77
N SER A 206 -12.83 24.59 -12.89
CA SER A 206 -12.40 25.88 -13.46
C SER A 206 -12.50 25.99 -14.99
N ARG A 207 -12.98 24.96 -15.71
CA ARG A 207 -13.06 24.93 -17.18
C ARG A 207 -14.24 24.10 -17.66
N GLN A 208 -14.61 24.24 -18.94
CA GLN A 208 -15.60 23.36 -19.57
C GLN A 208 -15.09 21.91 -19.55
N VAL A 209 -15.80 21.04 -18.82
CA VAL A 209 -15.36 19.68 -18.56
C VAL A 209 -16.16 18.69 -19.39
N ARG A 210 -15.45 17.79 -20.09
CA ARG A 210 -16.08 16.63 -20.72
C ARG A 210 -16.33 15.56 -19.66
N LEU A 211 -17.57 15.10 -19.53
CA LEU A 211 -17.95 14.06 -18.56
C LEU A 211 -18.18 12.75 -19.30
N ILE A 212 -17.55 11.68 -18.83
CA ILE A 212 -17.68 10.33 -19.37
C ILE A 212 -18.23 9.46 -18.25
N VAL A 213 -19.42 8.89 -18.44
CA VAL A 213 -20.05 8.05 -17.42
C VAL A 213 -19.66 6.60 -17.68
N GLN A 214 -19.11 5.94 -16.67
CA GLN A 214 -18.84 4.51 -16.71
C GLN A 214 -19.80 3.77 -15.77
N PRO A 215 -20.41 2.66 -16.21
CA PRO A 215 -21.19 1.82 -15.31
C PRO A 215 -20.28 1.32 -14.18
N GLY A 216 -20.75 1.40 -12.95
CA GLY A 216 -20.04 0.86 -11.80
C GLY A 216 -19.90 -0.66 -11.93
N ALA A 217 -18.66 -1.14 -11.74
CA ALA A 217 -18.34 -2.56 -11.60
C ALA A 217 -19.06 -3.16 -10.38
#